data_AF-A0ABD0RTB0-F1
#
_entry.id   AF-A0ABD0RTB0-F1
#
_cell.length_a   1.000
_cell.length_b   1.000
_cell.length_c   1.000
_cell.angle_alpha   90.00
_cell.angle_beta   90.00
_cell.angle_gamma   90.00
#
_symmetry.space_group_name_H-M   'P 1'
#
loop_
_entity.id
_entity.type
_entity.pdbx_description
1 polymer ?
#
loop_
_entity_poly.entity_id
_entity_poly.type
_entity_poly.pdbx_seq_one_letter_code
_entity_poly.pdbx_strand_id
1 'polypeptide(L)' 'SDGTIRLWSLGQQRCIATYRVHDEGVWALQVNEAFTHIYSGGRDRKIYCTDLRNPDLRVLICEEKAPVLK' A
#
# COMPACT_ATOMS: atom_id res chain seq x y z
N SER A 1 0.10 -2.05 -13.62
CA SER A 1 0.18 -1.44 -12.27
C SER A 1 1.64 -1.30 -11.91
N ASP A 2 2.07 -0.18 -11.32
CA ASP A 2 3.48 0.17 -11.05
C ASP A 2 3.92 -0.11 -9.60
N GLY A 3 3.08 -0.81 -8.81
CA GLY A 3 3.35 -1.17 -7.41
C GLY A 3 3.24 0.00 -6.43
N THR A 4 2.83 1.18 -6.90
CA THR A 4 2.71 2.37 -6.05
C THR A 4 1.31 2.57 -5.48
N ILE A 5 1.25 3.12 -4.27
CA ILE A 5 0.03 3.62 -3.65
C ILE A 5 0.08 5.14 -3.69
N ARG A 6 -0.97 5.81 -4.14
CA ARG A 6 -0.99 7.26 -4.31
C ARG A 6 -2.09 7.92 -3.48
N LEU A 7 -1.73 9.00 -2.81
CA LEU A 7 -2.67 9.86 -2.10
C LEU A 7 -2.94 11.11 -2.94
N TRP A 8 -4.20 11.40 -3.18
CA TRP A 8 -4.64 12.52 -4.00
C TRP A 8 -5.41 13.53 -3.15
N SER A 9 -5.08 14.82 -3.31
CA SER A 9 -5.94 15.89 -2.83
C SER A 9 -6.94 16.24 -3.92
N LEU A 10 -8.23 16.05 -3.65
CA LEU A 10 -9.29 16.42 -4.58
C LEU A 10 -9.43 17.94 -4.71
N GLY A 11 -9.28 18.67 -3.60
CA GLY A 11 -9.33 20.14 -3.61
C GLY A 11 -8.18 20.78 -4.39
N GLN A 12 -6.96 20.21 -4.30
CA GLN A 12 -5.81 20.68 -5.06
C GLN A 12 -5.66 19.99 -6.44
N GLN A 13 -6.53 19.03 -6.75
CA GLN A 13 -6.53 18.25 -7.98
C GLN A 13 -5.15 17.64 -8.33
N ARG A 14 -4.39 17.21 -7.32
CA ARG A 14 -3.04 16.67 -7.53
C ARG A 14 -2.72 15.51 -6.60
N CYS A 15 -1.78 14.69 -7.05
CA CYS A 15 -1.13 13.68 -6.22
C CYS A 15 -0.28 14.40 -5.17
N ILE A 16 -0.54 14.14 -3.90
CA ILE A 16 0.19 14.75 -2.78
C ILE A 16 1.19 13.79 -2.13
N ALA A 17 1.08 12.48 -2.37
CA ALA A 17 2.08 11.51 -1.96
C ALA A 17 2.06 10.27 -2.87
N THR A 18 3.22 9.63 -3.02
CA THR A 18 3.38 8.36 -3.73
C THR A 18 4.26 7.43 -2.90
N TYR A 19 3.68 6.31 -2.48
CA TYR A 19 4.30 5.32 -1.62
C TYR A 19 4.72 4.11 -2.45
N ARG A 20 6.02 3.81 -2.48
CA ARG A 20 6.59 2.64 -3.18
C ARG A 20 6.70 1.47 -2.22
N VAL A 21 5.58 0.77 -2.02
CA VAL A 21 5.47 -0.29 -1.00
C VAL A 21 5.70 -1.67 -1.58
N HIS A 22 5.17 -1.94 -2.77
CA HIS A 22 5.22 -3.27 -3.40
C HIS A 22 6.12 -3.26 -4.64
N ASP A 23 6.74 -4.42 -4.90
CA ASP A 23 7.58 -4.63 -6.09
C ASP A 23 6.73 -4.97 -7.34
N GLU A 24 5.48 -5.37 -7.13
CA GLU A 24 4.50 -5.67 -8.17
C GLU A 24 3.15 -4.98 -7.91
N GLY A 25 2.17 -5.21 -8.78
CA GLY A 25 0.86 -4.56 -8.70
C GLY A 25 0.13 -4.79 -7.37
N VAL A 26 -0.35 -3.70 -6.78
CA VAL A 26 -1.23 -3.71 -5.59
C VAL A 26 -2.64 -4.08 -6.01
N TRP A 27 -3.29 -4.99 -5.29
CA TRP A 27 -4.65 -5.50 -5.60
C TRP A 27 -5.67 -5.19 -4.51
N ALA A 28 -5.23 -5.01 -3.27
CA ALA A 28 -6.08 -4.70 -2.15
C ALA A 28 -5.52 -3.52 -1.35
N LEU A 29 -6.40 -2.63 -0.94
CA LEU A 29 -6.09 -1.46 -0.11
C LEU A 29 -7.19 -1.26 0.93
N GLN A 30 -6.80 -1.05 2.17
CA GLN A 30 -7.68 -0.66 3.27
C GLN A 30 -6.97 0.34 4.17
N VAL A 31 -7.73 1.21 4.83
CA VAL A 31 -7.21 2.17 5.81
C VAL A 31 -7.83 1.89 7.17
N ASN A 32 -7.14 2.27 8.24
CA ASN A 32 -7.75 2.28 9.56
C ASN A 32 -8.73 3.47 9.70
N GLU A 33 -9.60 3.41 10.71
CA GLU A 33 -10.62 4.44 10.95
C GLU A 33 -10.02 5.84 11.14
N ALA A 34 -8.85 5.93 11.78
CA ALA A 34 -8.15 7.18 12.03
C ALA A 34 -7.44 7.75 10.78
N PHE A 35 -7.43 7.02 9.66
CA PHE A 35 -6.73 7.38 8.43
C PHE A 35 -5.24 7.69 8.64
N THR A 36 -4.59 6.91 9.51
CA THR A 36 -3.15 7.02 9.83
C THR A 36 -2.33 5.88 9.28
N HIS A 37 -2.95 4.73 8.98
CA HIS A 37 -2.27 3.56 8.42
C HIS A 37 -3.01 3.02 7.19
N ILE A 38 -2.24 2.55 6.21
CA ILE A 38 -2.70 1.81 5.04
C ILE A 38 -2.29 0.35 5.18
N TYR A 39 -3.25 -0.54 4.98
CA TYR A 39 -3.01 -1.96 4.75
C TYR A 39 -3.06 -2.20 3.23
N SER A 40 -1.98 -2.75 2.67
CA SER A 40 -1.85 -3.00 1.24
C SER A 40 -1.41 -4.42 0.96
N GLY A 41 -2.09 -5.08 0.02
CA GLY A 41 -1.75 -6.41 -0.47
C GLY A 41 -1.48 -6.40 -1.97
N GLY A 42 -0.41 -7.05 -2.40
CA GLY A 42 0.05 -7.05 -3.80
C GLY A 42 0.34 -8.43 -4.37
N ARG A 43 0.56 -8.46 -5.69
CA ARG A 43 0.99 -9.66 -6.44
C ARG A 43 2.37 -10.16 -6.00
N ASP A 44 3.16 -9.30 -5.37
CA ASP A 44 4.43 -9.65 -4.71
C ASP A 44 4.28 -10.58 -3.50
N ARG A 45 3.04 -11.00 -3.18
CA ARG A 45 2.63 -11.93 -2.13
C ARG A 45 2.77 -11.35 -0.73
N LYS A 46 2.92 -10.04 -0.60
CA LYS A 46 3.13 -9.39 0.70
C LYS A 46 1.91 -8.59 1.10
N ILE A 47 1.69 -8.51 2.41
CA ILE A 47 0.75 -7.59 3.04
C ILE A 47 1.54 -6.67 3.94
N TYR A 48 1.46 -5.37 3.70
CA TYR A 48 2.12 -4.34 4.50
C TYR A 48 1.10 -3.50 5.27
N CYS A 49 1.50 -3.06 6.46
CA CYS A 49 0.89 -1.92 7.16
C CYS A 49 1.87 -0.75 7.03
N THR A 50 1.44 0.36 6.45
CA THR A 50 2.28 1.53 6.15
C THR A 50 1.70 2.76 6.83
N ASP A 51 2.51 3.50 7.59
CA ASP A 51 2.11 4.79 8.17
C ASP A 51 1.97 5.85 7.04
N LEU A 52 0.83 6.57 7.01
CA LEU A 52 0.56 7.59 5.98
C LEU A 52 1.48 8.81 6.08
N ARG A 53 1.92 9.17 7.29
CA ARG A 53 2.72 10.37 7.56
C ARG A 53 4.19 10.10 7.29
N ASN A 54 4.62 8.87 7.53
CA ASN A 54 5.98 8.42 7.24
C ASN A 54 6.00 7.04 6.59
N PRO A 55 6.01 6.95 5.25
CA PRO A 55 5.95 5.68 4.54
C PRO A 55 7.19 4.79 4.66
N ASP A 56 8.29 5.31 5.18
CA ASP A 56 9.45 4.49 5.57
C ASP A 56 9.12 3.63 6.80
N LEU A 57 8.14 4.04 7.60
CA LEU A 57 7.56 3.23 8.69
C LEU A 57 6.49 2.30 8.13
N ARG A 58 6.95 1.20 7.54
CA ARG A 58 6.11 0.08 7.11
C ARG A 58 6.52 -1.22 7.77
N VAL A 59 5.53 -2.05 8.07
CA VAL A 59 5.71 -3.37 8.67
C VAL A 59 5.14 -4.41 7.72
N LEU A 60 5.93 -5.45 7.42
CA LEU A 60 5.43 -6.64 6.75
C LEU A 60 4.54 -7.41 7.73
N ILE A 61 3.25 -7.49 7.44
CA ILE A 61 2.26 -8.19 8.27
C ILE A 61 2.22 -9.67 7.91
N CYS A 62 2.26 -9.99 6.61
CA CYS A 62 2.16 -11.34 6.12
C CYS A 62 2.86 -11.49 4.76
N GLU A 63 3.41 -12.68 4.50
CA GLU A 63 3.90 -13.09 3.18
C GLU A 63 3.27 -14.44 2.81
N GLU A 64 2.53 -14.47 1.70
CA GLU A 64 1.88 -15.68 1.18
C GLU A 64 2.91 -16.59 0.49
N LYS A 65 3.07 -17.80 1.03
CA LYS A 65 4.07 -18.78 0.54
C LYS A 65 3.50 -19.75 -0.50
N ALA A 66 2.19 -19.91 -0.58
CA ALA A 66 1.48 -20.83 -1.46
C ALA A 66 0.35 -20.11 -2.22
N PRO A 67 0.69 -19.20 -3.15
CA PRO A 67 -0.32 -18.42 -3.87
C PRO A 67 -1.16 -19.32 -4.80
N VAL A 68 -2.46 -19.03 -4.87
CA VAL A 68 -3.42 -19.79 -5.71
C VAL A 68 -3.12 -19.62 -7.21
N LEU A 69 -2.58 -18.46 -7.62
CA LEU A 69 -2.06 -18.20 -8.96
C LEU A 69 -0.57 -17.84 -8.90
N LYS A 70 0.20 -18.31 -9.89
CA LYS A 70 1.58 -17.85 -10.16
C LYS A 70 1.56 -16.56 -10.99
#